data_AF-A0A2E0H6W3-F1
#
_entry.id   AF-A0A2E0H6W3-F1
#
_cell.length_a   1.000
_cell.length_b   1.000
_cell.length_c   1.000
_cell.angle_alpha   90.00
_cell.angle_beta   90.00
_cell.angle_gamma   90.00
#
_symmetry.space_group_name_H-M   'P 1'
#
loop_
_entity.id
_entity.type
_entity.pdbx_description
1 polymer ?
#
loop_
_entity_poly.entity_id
_entity_poly.type
_entity_poly.pdbx_seq_one_letter_code
_entity_poly.pdbx_strand_id
1 'polypeptide(L)'
;MIIVHKVDDDPDFKPSSIKVGGSHAVSMAIALIDREVNSNSWVANDPFFMPGYVLDNMPNYQQGIIYAVSRFALEMTDQIGRSRGSSEVDKDLDKASGLLKYPGTTWIFDFSTSIVPTASSESQYRAAQRSLFSYNQRLANGDAKFERRADNLQGTLLRFTADLGSNSAVIDDHLAKAGQWGIDTKADDIFYSAKGRLYAYYLILRDLGKDFESVNKTKELSPSWLLMLASLKQAASMDPLVVVNGKPDGFIGPSHLAALGFYLLRARTQLREIINILQK
;
A
#
# COMPACT_ATOMS: atom_id res chain seq x y z
N MET A 1 -11.00 25.67 -13.45
CA MET A 1 -11.13 24.40 -14.18
C MET A 1 -10.50 23.35 -13.26
N ILE A 2 -11.30 22.67 -12.44
CA ILE A 2 -10.77 21.70 -11.47
C ILE A 2 -10.44 20.45 -12.29
N ILE A 3 -9.17 20.28 -12.63
CA ILE A 3 -8.70 19.10 -13.35
C ILE A 3 -8.58 17.98 -12.31
N VAL A 4 -9.71 17.34 -11.97
CA VAL A 4 -9.73 16.10 -11.18
C VAL A 4 -9.40 14.97 -12.16
N HIS A 5 -8.14 14.53 -12.23
CA HIS A 5 -7.82 13.32 -12.99
C HIS A 5 -8.16 12.07 -12.16
N LYS A 6 -8.70 11.08 -12.88
CA LYS A 6 -9.10 9.76 -12.39
C LYS A 6 -7.89 9.01 -11.83
N VAL A 7 -7.91 8.69 -10.53
CA VAL A 7 -6.99 7.71 -9.94
C VAL A 7 -7.40 6.31 -10.39
N ASP A 8 -6.44 5.46 -10.74
CA ASP A 8 -6.71 4.06 -11.09
C ASP A 8 -6.88 3.23 -9.81
N ASP A 9 -8.13 2.99 -9.43
CA ASP A 9 -8.54 2.29 -8.21
C ASP A 9 -9.28 0.97 -8.47
N ASP A 10 -9.04 0.32 -9.62
CA ASP A 10 -9.68 -0.95 -9.99
C ASP A 10 -9.44 -2.07 -8.95
N PRO A 11 -10.45 -2.45 -8.14
CA PRO A 11 -10.27 -3.48 -7.12
C PRO A 11 -10.03 -4.87 -7.73
N ASP A 12 -10.34 -5.06 -9.01
CA ASP A 12 -10.14 -6.31 -9.72
C ASP A 12 -8.81 -6.36 -10.47
N PHE A 13 -7.93 -5.36 -10.28
CA PHE A 13 -6.57 -5.31 -10.82
C PHE A 13 -5.79 -6.59 -10.49
N LYS A 14 -5.07 -7.09 -11.50
CA LYS A 14 -4.32 -8.35 -11.45
C LYS A 14 -2.96 -8.20 -12.15
N PRO A 15 -1.92 -8.92 -11.69
CA PRO A 15 -0.66 -8.99 -12.41
C PRO A 15 -0.88 -9.60 -13.80
N SER A 16 -0.15 -9.09 -14.80
CA SER A 16 -0.18 -9.61 -16.17
C SER A 16 0.28 -11.07 -16.28
N SER A 17 1.17 -11.50 -15.38
CA SER A 17 1.60 -12.89 -15.26
C SER A 17 1.92 -13.25 -13.82
N ILE A 18 1.59 -14.48 -13.44
CA ILE A 18 1.97 -15.08 -12.14
C ILE A 18 2.76 -16.34 -12.48
N LYS A 19 4.02 -16.41 -12.02
CA LYS A 19 4.87 -17.59 -12.24
C LYS A 19 4.38 -18.74 -11.36
N VAL A 20 4.22 -19.93 -11.95
CA VAL A 20 3.93 -21.16 -11.19
C VAL A 20 5.05 -21.38 -10.17
N GLY A 21 4.69 -21.64 -8.91
CA GLY A 21 5.63 -21.77 -7.80
C GLY A 21 6.07 -20.44 -7.15
N GLY A 22 5.82 -19.30 -7.79
CA GLY A 22 6.04 -17.98 -7.21
C GLY A 22 4.94 -17.56 -6.22
N SER A 23 5.16 -16.43 -5.55
CA SER A 23 4.16 -15.79 -4.70
C SER A 23 3.21 -14.91 -5.52
N HIS A 24 1.92 -15.05 -5.23
CA HIS A 24 0.86 -14.20 -5.76
C HIS A 24 0.97 -12.77 -5.21
N ALA A 25 1.20 -12.60 -3.90
CA ALA A 25 1.34 -11.29 -3.28
C ALA A 25 2.56 -10.51 -3.80
N VAL A 26 3.70 -11.19 -4.01
CA VAL A 26 4.88 -10.56 -4.61
C VAL A 26 4.63 -10.17 -6.06
N SER A 27 3.93 -11.00 -6.83
CA SER A 27 3.51 -10.65 -8.20
C SER A 27 2.61 -9.41 -8.20
N MET A 28 1.71 -9.28 -7.22
CA MET A 28 0.88 -8.10 -7.04
C MET A 28 1.69 -6.84 -6.70
N ALA A 29 2.64 -6.94 -5.77
CA ALA A 29 3.51 -5.81 -5.44
C ALA A 29 4.33 -5.33 -6.66
N ILE A 30 4.86 -6.26 -7.47
CA ILE A 30 5.54 -5.94 -8.74
C ILE A 30 4.60 -5.21 -9.70
N ALA A 31 3.37 -5.71 -9.86
CA ALA A 31 2.38 -5.13 -10.76
C ALA A 31 1.92 -3.74 -10.31
N LEU A 32 1.79 -3.49 -9.01
CA LEU A 32 1.47 -2.17 -8.46
C LEU A 32 2.59 -1.16 -8.74
N ILE A 33 3.85 -1.54 -8.54
CA ILE A 33 4.98 -0.66 -8.87
C ILE A 33 5.00 -0.38 -10.38
N ASP A 34 4.80 -1.40 -11.22
CA ASP A 34 4.77 -1.24 -12.67
C ASP A 34 3.68 -0.26 -13.12
N ARG A 35 2.48 -0.43 -12.55
CA ARG A 35 1.33 0.40 -12.85
C ARG A 35 1.60 1.86 -12.49
N GLU A 36 2.07 2.13 -11.28
CA GLU A 36 2.29 3.53 -10.86
C GLU A 36 3.48 4.19 -11.54
N VAL A 37 4.56 3.46 -11.78
CA VAL A 37 5.82 4.06 -12.23
C VAL A 37 5.97 4.05 -13.74
N ASN A 38 5.40 3.04 -14.43
CA ASN A 38 5.59 2.86 -15.88
C ASN A 38 4.29 3.10 -16.66
N SER A 39 3.13 2.68 -16.16
CA SER A 39 1.85 2.82 -16.89
C SER A 39 1.20 4.18 -16.68
N ASN A 40 1.08 4.61 -15.41
CA ASN A 40 0.43 5.87 -15.04
C ASN A 40 1.38 7.07 -15.04
N SER A 41 2.68 6.82 -15.19
CA SER A 41 3.76 7.77 -14.89
C SER A 41 3.78 8.20 -13.42
N TRP A 42 4.96 8.21 -12.81
CA TRP A 42 5.10 8.65 -11.43
C TRP A 42 5.11 10.17 -11.39
N VAL A 43 4.03 10.78 -10.89
CA VAL A 43 3.86 12.25 -10.94
C VAL A 43 4.24 12.93 -9.62
N ALA A 44 4.51 12.15 -8.56
CA ALA A 44 4.78 12.71 -7.24
C ALA A 44 6.11 13.48 -7.14
N ASN A 45 6.99 13.35 -8.12
CA ASN A 45 8.23 14.14 -8.22
C ASN A 45 8.28 15.02 -9.48
N ASP A 46 7.14 15.26 -10.14
CA ASP A 46 7.07 16.16 -11.30
C ASP A 46 7.35 17.62 -10.86
N PRO A 47 8.30 18.32 -11.51
CA PRO A 47 8.53 19.74 -11.28
C PRO A 47 7.32 20.61 -11.66
N PHE A 48 7.29 21.84 -11.12
CA PHE A 48 6.18 22.79 -11.33
C PHE A 48 5.84 23.10 -12.81
N PHE A 49 6.77 22.85 -13.72
CA PHE A 49 6.61 23.09 -15.16
C PHE A 49 6.14 21.84 -15.94
N MET A 50 5.96 20.69 -15.30
CA MET A 50 5.43 19.48 -15.93
C MET A 50 3.90 19.36 -15.77
N PRO A 51 3.19 18.73 -16.72
CA PRO A 51 1.74 18.58 -16.63
C PRO A 51 1.26 17.80 -15.38
N GLY A 52 2.06 16.91 -14.81
CA GLY A 52 1.66 16.16 -13.60
C GLY A 52 1.65 16.99 -12.32
N TYR A 53 2.29 18.17 -12.30
CA TYR A 53 2.31 19.05 -11.12
C TYR A 53 0.92 19.59 -10.74
N VAL A 54 0.01 19.73 -11.71
CA VAL A 54 -1.36 20.17 -11.43
C VAL A 54 -2.26 19.07 -10.87
N LEU A 55 -1.75 17.83 -10.75
CA LEU A 55 -2.45 16.70 -10.18
C LEU A 55 -2.22 16.67 -8.67
N ASP A 56 -3.24 16.97 -7.87
CA ASP A 56 -3.09 16.96 -6.40
C ASP A 56 -3.35 15.55 -5.82
N ASN A 57 -4.40 14.90 -6.32
CA ASN A 57 -4.87 13.62 -5.80
C ASN A 57 -3.96 12.43 -6.17
N MET A 58 -3.44 12.43 -7.41
CA MET A 58 -2.67 11.31 -7.96
C MET A 58 -1.31 11.11 -7.25
N PRO A 59 -0.49 12.15 -7.02
CA PRO A 59 0.74 12.01 -6.22
C PRO A 59 0.52 11.39 -4.84
N ASN A 60 -0.50 11.84 -4.12
CA ASN A 60 -0.81 11.33 -2.78
C ASN A 60 -1.25 9.87 -2.85
N TYR A 61 -2.12 9.53 -3.81
CA TYR A 61 -2.56 8.15 -4.04
C TYR A 61 -1.40 7.21 -4.38
N GLN A 62 -0.53 7.62 -5.30
CA GLN A 62 0.68 6.89 -5.71
C GLN A 62 1.65 6.66 -4.55
N GLN A 63 1.92 7.70 -3.76
CA GLN A 63 2.74 7.59 -2.56
C GLN A 63 2.12 6.64 -1.53
N GLY A 64 0.79 6.65 -1.38
CA GLY A 64 0.08 5.70 -0.55
C GLY A 64 0.31 4.25 -0.97
N ILE A 65 0.22 3.97 -2.27
CA ILE A 65 0.47 2.62 -2.82
C ILE A 65 1.91 2.18 -2.56
N ILE A 66 2.90 3.00 -2.94
CA ILE A 66 4.32 2.64 -2.76
C ILE A 66 4.68 2.49 -1.29
N TYR A 67 4.10 3.28 -0.41
CA TYR A 67 4.28 3.12 1.03
C TYR A 67 3.82 1.73 1.51
N ALA A 68 2.62 1.28 1.13
CA ALA A 68 2.11 -0.04 1.49
C ALA A 68 2.96 -1.17 0.86
N VAL A 69 3.41 -1.01 -0.39
CA VAL A 69 4.32 -1.96 -1.05
C VAL A 69 5.68 -2.00 -0.33
N SER A 70 6.19 -0.88 0.15
CA SER A 70 7.41 -0.77 0.97
C SER A 70 7.27 -1.52 2.29
N ARG A 71 6.14 -1.35 2.98
CA ARG A 71 5.80 -2.11 4.19
C ARG A 71 5.72 -3.60 3.92
N PHE A 72 5.05 -4.02 2.84
CA PHE A 72 5.00 -5.42 2.45
C PHE A 72 6.40 -5.98 2.14
N ALA A 73 7.24 -5.27 1.38
CA ALA A 73 8.60 -5.71 1.09
C ALA A 73 9.44 -5.87 2.36
N LEU A 74 9.27 -4.97 3.34
CA LEU A 74 9.92 -5.10 4.65
C LEU A 74 9.46 -6.36 5.39
N GLU A 75 8.16 -6.64 5.42
CA GLU A 75 7.65 -7.86 6.06
C GLU A 75 8.02 -9.15 5.30
N MET A 76 8.19 -9.06 3.98
CA MET A 76 8.79 -10.14 3.19
C MET A 76 10.22 -10.39 3.65
N THR A 77 11.02 -9.35 3.85
CA THR A 77 12.39 -9.45 4.38
C THR A 77 12.39 -10.04 5.80
N ASP A 78 11.48 -9.58 6.67
CA ASP A 78 11.48 -9.87 8.11
C ASP A 78 10.81 -11.17 8.53
N GLN A 79 9.67 -11.48 7.93
CA GLN A 79 8.82 -12.59 8.36
C GLN A 79 8.82 -13.73 7.33
N ILE A 80 8.69 -13.45 6.03
CA ILE A 80 8.29 -14.48 5.07
C ILE A 80 9.47 -15.08 4.28
N GLY A 81 10.45 -14.27 3.89
CA GLY A 81 11.52 -14.62 2.96
C GLY A 81 12.68 -15.42 3.57
N ARG A 82 12.60 -15.80 4.85
CA ARG A 82 13.69 -16.45 5.60
C ARG A 82 13.17 -17.64 6.40
N SER A 83 13.95 -18.74 6.47
CA SER A 83 13.51 -19.97 7.15
C SER A 83 13.47 -19.89 8.68
N ARG A 84 14.29 -19.04 9.29
CA ARG A 84 14.27 -18.72 10.72
C ARG A 84 14.58 -17.24 10.91
N GLY A 85 14.17 -16.66 12.04
CA GLY A 85 14.47 -15.26 12.36
C GLY A 85 15.96 -14.89 12.30
N SER A 86 16.85 -15.86 12.56
CA SER A 86 18.31 -15.75 12.49
C SER A 86 18.94 -16.20 11.16
N SER A 87 18.14 -16.62 10.18
CA SER A 87 18.65 -16.96 8.85
C SER A 87 19.09 -15.70 8.10
N GLU A 88 20.03 -15.88 7.18
CA GLU A 88 20.43 -14.82 6.25
C GLU A 88 19.21 -14.29 5.49
N VAL A 89 19.17 -12.97 5.34
CA VAL A 89 18.11 -12.27 4.63
C VAL A 89 18.29 -12.47 3.13
N ASP A 90 17.20 -12.70 2.39
CA ASP A 90 17.27 -12.74 0.93
C ASP A 90 17.70 -11.36 0.39
N LYS A 91 18.82 -11.35 -0.35
CA LYS A 91 19.46 -10.15 -0.88
C LYS A 91 18.54 -9.26 -1.72
N ASP A 92 17.60 -9.84 -2.47
CA ASP A 92 16.73 -9.07 -3.35
C ASP A 92 15.55 -8.47 -2.58
N LEU A 93 15.05 -9.18 -1.57
CA LEU A 93 14.05 -8.62 -0.65
C LEU A 93 14.63 -7.49 0.17
N ASP A 94 15.85 -7.66 0.71
CA ASP A 94 16.54 -6.60 1.45
C ASP A 94 16.72 -5.36 0.57
N LYS A 95 17.29 -5.55 -0.63
CA LYS A 95 17.47 -4.49 -1.62
C LYS A 95 16.15 -3.82 -2.00
N ALA A 96 15.10 -4.58 -2.31
CA ALA A 96 13.79 -4.02 -2.64
C ALA A 96 13.23 -3.18 -1.48
N SER A 97 13.30 -3.69 -0.26
CA SER A 97 12.80 -3.00 0.94
C SER A 97 13.57 -1.71 1.23
N GLY A 98 14.88 -1.66 0.95
CA GLY A 98 15.68 -0.44 1.05
C GLY A 98 15.30 0.59 -0.02
N LEU A 99 15.19 0.17 -1.27
CA LEU A 99 14.88 1.04 -2.41
C LEU A 99 13.47 1.64 -2.31
N LEU A 100 12.48 0.88 -1.83
CA LEU A 100 11.10 1.36 -1.66
C LEU A 100 10.93 2.36 -0.49
N LYS A 101 11.94 2.52 0.37
CA LYS A 101 11.95 3.58 1.40
C LYS A 101 12.40 4.93 0.84
N TYR A 102 12.91 4.97 -0.40
CA TYR A 102 13.35 6.21 -1.01
C TYR A 102 12.19 7.21 -1.14
N PRO A 103 12.40 8.51 -0.86
CA PRO A 103 11.33 9.51 -0.95
C PRO A 103 10.68 9.53 -2.33
N GLY A 104 9.34 9.65 -2.37
CA GLY A 104 8.57 9.66 -3.61
C GLY A 104 8.60 10.98 -4.37
N THR A 105 9.20 12.02 -3.78
CA THR A 105 9.20 13.40 -4.27
C THR A 105 10.55 13.84 -4.82
N THR A 106 11.54 12.95 -4.86
CA THR A 106 12.89 13.29 -5.33
C THR A 106 12.96 13.23 -6.86
N TRP A 107 13.06 14.40 -7.48
CA TRP A 107 13.29 14.53 -8.91
C TRP A 107 14.77 14.42 -9.28
N ILE A 108 15.06 14.14 -10.56
CA ILE A 108 16.42 13.90 -11.07
C ILE A 108 17.35 15.12 -10.92
N PHE A 109 16.79 16.34 -10.84
CA PHE A 109 17.53 17.56 -10.51
C PHE A 109 16.92 18.23 -9.29
N ASP A 110 17.47 17.97 -8.11
CA ASP A 110 17.12 18.74 -6.92
C ASP A 110 18.01 20.00 -6.83
N PHE A 111 17.60 21.08 -7.51
CA PHE A 111 18.32 22.36 -7.50
C PHE A 111 18.41 23.02 -6.11
N SER A 112 17.71 22.50 -5.09
CA SER A 112 17.82 22.97 -3.71
C SER A 112 18.96 22.31 -2.94
N THR A 113 19.46 21.16 -3.39
CA THR A 113 20.54 20.40 -2.72
C THR A 113 21.77 20.11 -3.59
N SER A 114 21.64 19.99 -4.92
CA SER A 114 22.79 19.76 -5.83
C SER A 114 22.48 20.05 -7.31
N ILE A 115 23.50 20.50 -8.06
CA ILE A 115 23.44 20.69 -9.52
C ILE A 115 23.75 19.37 -10.27
N VAL A 116 24.18 18.33 -9.55
CA VAL A 116 24.49 17.00 -10.11
C VAL A 116 23.22 16.14 -10.11
N PRO A 117 22.91 15.40 -11.20
CA PRO A 117 21.76 14.52 -11.25
C PRO A 117 21.75 13.50 -10.11
N THR A 118 20.66 13.44 -9.35
CA THR A 118 20.42 12.41 -8.34
C THR A 118 19.59 11.28 -8.96
N ALA A 119 19.60 10.10 -8.35
CA ALA A 119 18.76 9.01 -8.81
C ALA A 119 17.30 9.31 -8.45
N SER A 120 16.44 9.48 -9.46
CA SER A 120 15.03 9.83 -9.27
C SER A 120 14.23 8.75 -8.54
N SER A 121 13.13 9.12 -7.90
CA SER A 121 12.21 8.18 -7.23
C SER A 121 11.79 7.01 -8.14
N GLU A 122 11.46 7.29 -9.41
CA GLU A 122 11.09 6.27 -10.40
C GLU A 122 12.21 5.28 -10.67
N SER A 123 13.46 5.76 -10.75
CA SER A 123 14.62 4.89 -10.93
C SER A 123 14.77 3.91 -9.76
N GLN A 124 14.60 4.40 -8.53
CA GLN A 124 14.65 3.58 -7.32
C GLN A 124 13.51 2.56 -7.28
N TYR A 125 12.29 2.97 -7.61
CA TYR A 125 11.12 2.08 -7.63
C TYR A 125 11.21 1.03 -8.74
N ARG A 126 11.68 1.39 -9.94
CA ARG A 126 12.00 0.41 -11.01
C ARG A 126 13.08 -0.57 -10.57
N ALA A 127 14.10 -0.11 -9.83
CA ALA A 127 15.12 -0.99 -9.29
C ALA A 127 14.55 -1.95 -8.24
N ALA A 128 13.64 -1.48 -7.38
CA ALA A 128 12.94 -2.34 -6.41
C ALA A 128 12.05 -3.38 -7.11
N GLN A 129 11.30 -2.98 -8.14
CA GLN A 129 10.48 -3.86 -8.98
C GLN A 129 11.32 -5.00 -9.55
N ARG A 130 12.50 -4.70 -10.11
CA ARG A 130 13.44 -5.71 -10.65
C ARG A 130 13.93 -6.67 -9.58
N SER A 131 14.22 -6.18 -8.37
CA SER A 131 14.64 -7.03 -7.25
C SER A 131 13.51 -7.96 -6.81
N LEU A 132 12.28 -7.45 -6.62
CA LEU A 132 11.12 -8.29 -6.30
C LEU A 132 10.85 -9.34 -7.37
N PHE A 133 10.96 -8.97 -8.65
CA PHE A 133 10.83 -9.92 -9.76
C PHE A 133 11.90 -11.02 -9.71
N SER A 134 13.16 -10.66 -9.43
CA SER A 134 14.27 -11.59 -9.31
C SER A 134 14.09 -12.56 -8.14
N TYR A 135 13.65 -12.06 -6.98
CA TYR A 135 13.25 -12.88 -5.84
C TYR A 135 12.13 -13.86 -6.23
N ASN A 136 11.05 -13.38 -6.84
CA ASN A 136 9.90 -14.22 -7.16
C ASN A 136 10.22 -15.27 -8.24
N GLN A 137 11.16 -14.96 -9.15
CA GLN A 137 11.70 -15.93 -10.10
C GLN A 137 12.51 -17.02 -9.39
N ARG A 138 13.40 -16.66 -8.46
CA ARG A 138 14.11 -17.66 -7.64
C ARG A 138 13.15 -18.51 -6.82
N LEU A 139 12.11 -17.89 -6.25
CA LEU A 139 11.10 -18.60 -5.48
C LEU A 139 10.40 -19.65 -6.34
N ALA A 140 9.99 -19.29 -7.56
CA ALA A 140 9.38 -20.21 -8.51
C ALA A 140 10.30 -21.39 -8.89
N ASN A 141 11.61 -21.16 -8.94
CA ASN A 141 12.61 -22.18 -9.23
C ASN A 141 13.00 -23.03 -7.99
N GLY A 142 12.55 -22.67 -6.79
CA GLY A 142 12.95 -23.33 -5.53
C GLY A 142 14.27 -22.81 -4.93
N ASP A 143 14.86 -21.77 -5.50
CA ASP A 143 16.14 -21.17 -5.09
C ASP A 143 15.99 -20.10 -3.99
N ALA A 144 14.77 -19.71 -3.66
CA ALA A 144 14.46 -18.78 -2.57
C ALA A 144 13.40 -19.36 -1.63
N LYS A 145 13.37 -18.84 -0.39
CA LYS A 145 12.43 -19.30 0.63
C LYS A 145 11.22 -18.39 0.73
N PHE A 146 10.07 -19.00 0.99
CA PHE A 146 8.82 -18.34 1.34
C PHE A 146 8.15 -19.20 2.41
N GLU A 147 8.28 -18.79 3.66
CA GLU A 147 7.78 -19.54 4.82
C GLU A 147 6.28 -19.32 4.99
N ARG A 148 5.51 -20.35 4.65
CA ARG A 148 4.02 -20.35 4.70
C ARG A 148 3.48 -20.72 6.07
N ARG A 149 4.16 -20.33 7.14
CA ARG A 149 3.79 -20.70 8.51
C ARG A 149 2.80 -19.70 9.11
N ALA A 150 1.96 -20.19 10.02
CA ALA A 150 0.93 -19.38 10.68
C ALA A 150 1.53 -18.24 11.53
N ASP A 151 2.66 -18.46 12.18
CA ASP A 151 3.36 -17.45 12.98
C ASP A 151 3.99 -16.34 12.13
N ASN A 152 4.56 -16.69 10.97
CA ASN A 152 5.09 -15.71 10.02
C ASN A 152 3.96 -14.84 9.45
N LEU A 153 2.84 -15.47 9.05
CA LEU A 153 1.64 -14.74 8.63
C LEU A 153 1.14 -13.80 9.73
N GLN A 154 1.04 -14.31 10.97
CA GLN A 154 0.61 -13.52 12.12
C GLN A 154 1.51 -12.29 12.33
N GLY A 155 2.84 -12.46 12.26
CA GLY A 155 3.81 -11.38 12.36
C GLY A 155 3.58 -10.30 11.30
N THR A 156 3.41 -10.71 10.03
CA THR A 156 3.11 -9.80 8.92
C THR A 156 1.79 -9.04 9.14
N LEU A 157 0.71 -9.73 9.51
CA LEU A 157 -0.59 -9.09 9.74
C LEU A 157 -0.56 -8.12 10.93
N LEU A 158 0.21 -8.42 11.98
CA LEU A 158 0.39 -7.53 13.12
C LEU A 158 1.02 -6.20 12.71
N ARG A 159 2.02 -6.26 11.81
CA ARG A 159 2.71 -5.07 11.30
C ARG A 159 1.81 -4.23 10.40
N PHE A 160 1.01 -4.87 9.53
CA PHE A 160 -0.01 -4.17 8.74
C PHE A 160 -1.09 -3.53 9.63
N THR A 161 -1.52 -4.24 10.68
CA THR A 161 -2.49 -3.71 11.66
C THR A 161 -1.96 -2.49 12.41
N ALA A 162 -0.66 -2.49 12.75
CA ALA A 162 0.00 -1.36 13.39
C ALA A 162 0.10 -0.16 12.44
N ASP A 163 0.46 -0.40 11.18
CA ASP A 163 0.53 0.60 10.13
C ASP A 163 -0.84 1.26 9.85
N LEU A 164 -1.90 0.46 9.71
CA LEU A 164 -3.28 0.96 9.62
C LEU A 164 -3.66 1.75 10.88
N GLY A 165 -3.21 1.34 12.06
CA GLY A 165 -3.40 2.11 13.29
C GLY A 165 -2.76 3.50 13.24
N SER A 166 -1.54 3.61 12.70
CA SER A 166 -0.89 4.90 12.49
C SER A 166 -1.62 5.75 11.46
N ASN A 167 -2.10 5.16 10.37
CA ASN A 167 -2.87 5.87 9.34
C ASN A 167 -4.21 6.40 9.91
N SER A 168 -4.88 5.59 10.74
CA SER A 168 -6.09 6.01 11.46
C SER A 168 -5.84 7.21 12.37
N ALA A 169 -4.68 7.28 13.04
CA ALA A 169 -4.35 8.39 13.93
C ALA A 169 -4.13 9.70 13.16
N VAL A 170 -3.59 9.64 11.94
CA VAL A 170 -3.46 10.81 11.05
C VAL A 170 -4.84 11.32 10.65
N ILE A 171 -5.76 10.42 10.28
CA ILE A 171 -7.14 10.80 9.95
C ILE A 171 -7.83 11.42 11.17
N ASP A 172 -7.69 10.82 12.35
CA ASP A 172 -8.30 11.30 13.60
C ASP A 172 -7.78 12.69 14.01
N ASP A 173 -6.46 12.91 13.99
CA ASP A 173 -5.87 14.23 14.29
C ASP A 173 -6.37 15.33 13.34
N HIS A 174 -6.58 14.99 12.06
CA HIS A 174 -7.13 15.94 11.09
C HIS A 174 -8.63 16.16 11.28
N LEU A 175 -9.39 15.10 11.60
CA LEU A 175 -10.81 15.20 11.93
C LEU A 175 -11.07 16.04 13.19
N ALA A 176 -10.19 15.99 14.19
CA ALA A 176 -10.27 16.84 15.37
C ALA A 176 -10.19 18.35 15.05
N LYS A 177 -9.62 18.69 13.87
CA LYS A 177 -9.49 20.06 13.36
C LYS A 177 -10.55 20.38 12.28
N ALA A 178 -11.42 19.42 11.96
CA ALA A 178 -12.41 19.54 10.88
C ALA A 178 -13.53 20.54 11.19
N GLY A 179 -14.19 21.02 10.13
CA GLY A 179 -15.31 21.95 10.24
C GLY A 179 -14.93 23.43 10.39
N GLN A 180 -13.68 23.78 10.13
CA GLN A 180 -13.29 25.17 9.88
C GLN A 180 -13.80 25.60 8.49
N TRP A 181 -14.23 26.87 8.37
CA TRP A 181 -14.80 27.41 7.13
C TRP A 181 -13.66 27.70 6.13
N GLY A 182 -13.62 27.01 4.98
CA GLY A 182 -12.58 27.17 3.94
C GLY A 182 -12.39 25.94 3.05
N ILE A 183 -11.49 26.02 2.07
CA ILE A 183 -11.02 24.87 1.28
C ILE A 183 -9.89 24.19 2.06
N ASP A 184 -10.10 22.94 2.47
CA ASP A 184 -9.10 22.13 3.19
C ASP A 184 -8.35 21.23 2.20
N THR A 185 -7.35 21.78 1.51
CA THR A 185 -6.55 21.02 0.54
C THR A 185 -5.78 19.86 1.18
N LYS A 186 -5.52 19.92 2.49
CA LYS A 186 -4.85 18.84 3.23
C LYS A 186 -5.76 17.63 3.45
N ALA A 187 -7.08 17.83 3.52
CA ALA A 187 -7.99 16.70 3.65
C ALA A 187 -7.92 15.79 2.42
N ASP A 188 -7.78 16.38 1.24
CA ASP A 188 -7.66 15.68 -0.03
C ASP A 188 -6.36 14.87 -0.06
N ASP A 189 -5.23 15.47 0.34
CA ASP A 189 -3.93 14.80 0.49
C ASP A 189 -4.01 13.56 1.39
N ILE A 190 -4.57 13.74 2.60
CA ILE A 190 -4.71 12.67 3.59
C ILE A 190 -5.64 11.58 3.05
N PHE A 191 -6.75 11.98 2.43
CA PHE A 191 -7.72 11.05 1.87
C PHE A 191 -7.09 10.17 0.80
N TYR A 192 -6.44 10.75 -0.22
CA TYR A 192 -5.87 9.97 -1.31
C TYR A 192 -4.64 9.16 -0.88
N SER A 193 -3.80 9.68 0.02
CA SER A 193 -2.71 8.90 0.61
C SER A 193 -3.23 7.68 1.38
N ALA A 194 -4.26 7.86 2.22
CA ALA A 194 -4.87 6.76 2.94
C ALA A 194 -5.60 5.78 2.01
N LYS A 195 -6.33 6.27 1.01
CA LYS A 195 -7.01 5.46 -0.01
C LYS A 195 -6.00 4.59 -0.78
N GLY A 196 -4.88 5.16 -1.23
CA GLY A 196 -3.82 4.43 -1.94
C GLY A 196 -3.20 3.32 -1.09
N ARG A 197 -2.93 3.58 0.19
CA ARG A 197 -2.45 2.55 1.13
C ARG A 197 -3.46 1.41 1.30
N LEU A 198 -4.73 1.74 1.51
CA LEU A 198 -5.81 0.75 1.70
C LEU A 198 -6.04 -0.08 0.44
N TYR A 199 -5.96 0.54 -0.73
CA TYR A 199 -6.04 -0.13 -2.02
C TYR A 199 -4.90 -1.13 -2.22
N ALA A 200 -3.65 -0.72 -1.97
CA ALA A 200 -2.51 -1.62 -2.07
C ALA A 200 -2.59 -2.76 -1.05
N TYR A 201 -2.95 -2.49 0.21
CA TYR A 201 -3.16 -3.54 1.20
C TYR A 201 -4.29 -4.49 0.83
N TYR A 202 -5.40 -3.99 0.29
CA TYR A 202 -6.49 -4.84 -0.21
C TYR A 202 -5.97 -5.86 -1.23
N LEU A 203 -5.27 -5.41 -2.26
CA LEU A 203 -4.77 -6.27 -3.32
C LEU A 203 -3.67 -7.23 -2.84
N ILE A 204 -2.74 -6.73 -2.04
CA ILE A 204 -1.67 -7.55 -1.45
C ILE A 204 -2.26 -8.62 -0.54
N LEU A 205 -3.20 -8.29 0.36
CA LEU A 205 -3.83 -9.26 1.25
C LEU A 205 -4.73 -10.24 0.49
N ARG A 206 -5.41 -9.80 -0.57
CA ARG A 206 -6.20 -10.69 -1.44
C ARG A 206 -5.32 -11.79 -2.01
N ASP A 207 -4.13 -11.44 -2.46
CA ASP A 207 -3.22 -12.37 -3.11
C ASP A 207 -2.31 -13.11 -2.09
N LEU A 208 -2.01 -12.51 -0.94
CA LEU A 208 -1.34 -13.18 0.19
C LEU A 208 -2.20 -14.29 0.79
N GLY A 209 -3.52 -14.11 0.80
CA GLY A 209 -4.46 -15.16 1.22
C GLY A 209 -4.37 -16.43 0.35
N LYS A 210 -3.96 -16.30 -0.93
CA LYS A 210 -3.69 -17.44 -1.82
C LYS A 210 -2.34 -18.07 -1.50
N ASP A 211 -1.31 -17.26 -1.23
CA ASP A 211 0.00 -17.76 -0.83
C ASP A 211 -0.04 -18.57 0.48
N PHE A 212 -0.97 -18.22 1.38
CA PHE A 212 -1.22 -18.87 2.66
C PHE A 212 -2.50 -19.73 2.68
N GLU A 213 -2.95 -20.23 1.52
CA GLU A 213 -4.21 -20.99 1.42
C GLU A 213 -4.28 -22.17 2.41
N SER A 214 -3.19 -22.91 2.60
CA SER A 214 -3.12 -24.02 3.55
C SER A 214 -3.34 -23.58 5.01
N VAL A 215 -2.75 -22.45 5.42
CA VAL A 215 -2.96 -21.88 6.75
C VAL A 215 -4.40 -21.40 6.90
N ASN A 216 -4.91 -20.70 5.89
CA ASN A 216 -6.29 -20.20 5.87
C ASN A 216 -7.32 -21.33 6.04
N LYS A 217 -7.14 -22.44 5.29
CA LYS A 217 -8.00 -23.63 5.43
C LYS A 217 -7.87 -24.29 6.80
N THR A 218 -6.65 -24.46 7.29
CA THR A 218 -6.39 -25.17 8.57
C THR A 218 -6.89 -24.40 9.79
N LYS A 219 -6.79 -23.07 9.76
CA LYS A 219 -7.21 -22.17 10.85
C LYS A 219 -8.61 -21.60 10.64
N GLU A 220 -9.33 -22.06 9.61
CA GLU A 220 -10.69 -21.64 9.25
C GLU A 220 -10.84 -20.11 9.13
N LEU A 221 -9.82 -19.43 8.60
CA LEU A 221 -9.77 -17.96 8.56
C LEU A 221 -10.66 -17.35 7.48
N SER A 222 -11.21 -18.17 6.58
CA SER A 222 -11.84 -17.70 5.34
C SER A 222 -12.98 -16.70 5.57
N PRO A 223 -13.92 -16.91 6.52
CA PRO A 223 -14.96 -15.92 6.80
C PRO A 223 -14.40 -14.57 7.22
N SER A 224 -13.50 -14.55 8.22
CA SER A 224 -12.90 -13.31 8.74
C SER A 224 -11.99 -12.64 7.70
N TRP A 225 -11.27 -13.42 6.89
CA TRP A 225 -10.45 -12.93 5.78
C TRP A 225 -11.27 -12.22 4.70
N LEU A 226 -12.39 -12.81 4.28
CA LEU A 226 -13.28 -12.21 3.30
C LEU A 226 -13.95 -10.94 3.82
N LEU A 227 -14.34 -10.92 5.10
CA LEU A 227 -14.88 -9.74 5.76
C LEU A 227 -13.86 -8.59 5.84
N MET A 228 -12.60 -8.91 6.15
CA MET A 228 -11.48 -7.96 6.11
C MET A 228 -11.29 -7.38 4.71
N LEU A 229 -11.22 -8.24 3.69
CA LEU A 229 -11.07 -7.82 2.30
C LEU A 229 -12.24 -6.96 1.83
N ALA A 230 -13.46 -7.26 2.25
CA ALA A 230 -14.64 -6.46 1.92
C ALA A 230 -14.56 -5.03 2.50
N SER A 231 -14.12 -4.88 3.76
CA SER A 231 -13.94 -3.56 4.37
C SER A 231 -12.82 -2.75 3.69
N LEU A 232 -11.71 -3.40 3.37
CA LEU A 232 -10.62 -2.75 2.63
C LEU A 232 -11.08 -2.35 1.22
N LYS A 233 -11.82 -3.21 0.51
CA LYS A 233 -12.39 -2.89 -0.81
C LYS A 233 -13.35 -1.71 -0.75
N GLN A 234 -14.20 -1.63 0.29
CA GLN A 234 -15.11 -0.50 0.49
C GLN A 234 -14.34 0.82 0.63
N ALA A 235 -13.28 0.85 1.43
CA ALA A 235 -12.43 2.04 1.57
C ALA A 235 -11.70 2.38 0.26
N ALA A 236 -11.12 1.36 -0.38
CA ALA A 236 -10.33 1.52 -1.59
C ALA A 236 -11.14 1.98 -2.81
N SER A 237 -12.44 1.67 -2.84
CA SER A 237 -13.35 2.03 -3.94
C SER A 237 -14.10 3.34 -3.71
N MET A 238 -13.77 4.11 -2.66
CA MET A 238 -14.40 5.41 -2.42
C MET A 238 -13.95 6.42 -3.48
N ASP A 239 -14.86 6.93 -4.30
CA ASP A 239 -14.56 7.86 -5.39
C ASP A 239 -15.43 9.14 -5.30
N PRO A 240 -15.12 10.04 -4.35
CA PRO A 240 -15.83 11.31 -4.26
C PRO A 240 -15.41 12.25 -5.40
N LEU A 241 -16.37 12.96 -6.00
CA LEU A 241 -16.08 13.99 -7.01
C LEU A 241 -15.21 15.13 -6.46
N VAL A 242 -15.43 15.46 -5.18
CA VAL A 242 -14.65 16.41 -4.40
C VAL A 242 -14.55 15.85 -3.00
N VAL A 243 -13.34 15.82 -2.43
CA VAL A 243 -13.15 15.42 -1.05
C VAL A 243 -13.62 16.57 -0.16
N VAL A 244 -14.50 16.22 0.77
CA VAL A 244 -15.12 17.17 1.71
C VAL A 244 -14.86 16.66 3.12
N ASN A 245 -14.31 17.54 3.96
CA ASN A 245 -13.98 17.29 5.36
C ASN A 245 -14.98 18.01 6.29
N GLY A 246 -16.26 17.68 6.15
CA GLY A 246 -17.29 18.13 7.08
C GLY A 246 -17.03 17.62 8.50
N LYS A 247 -17.65 18.26 9.51
CA LYS A 247 -17.66 17.69 10.86
C LYS A 247 -18.35 16.33 10.83
N PRO A 248 -17.83 15.29 11.51
CA PRO A 248 -18.45 13.98 11.53
C PRO A 248 -19.91 13.97 12.01
N ASP A 249 -20.27 14.87 12.92
CA ASP A 249 -21.61 15.11 13.47
C ASP A 249 -22.27 16.39 12.90
N GLY A 250 -21.69 16.95 11.84
CA GLY A 250 -22.12 18.20 11.24
C GLY A 250 -23.43 18.08 10.47
N PHE A 251 -24.20 19.17 10.46
CA PHE A 251 -25.42 19.28 9.65
C PHE A 251 -25.12 19.49 8.15
N ILE A 252 -23.97 20.06 7.80
CA ILE A 252 -23.62 20.49 6.44
C ILE A 252 -22.40 19.73 5.93
N GLY A 253 -22.55 19.09 4.77
CA GLY A 253 -21.48 18.44 4.01
C GLY A 253 -21.06 17.07 4.58
N PRO A 254 -20.73 16.07 3.74
CA PRO A 254 -20.22 14.79 4.21
C PRO A 254 -18.81 14.93 4.80
N SER A 255 -18.42 13.97 5.64
CA SER A 255 -17.04 13.80 6.09
C SER A 255 -16.45 12.56 5.43
N HIS A 256 -15.79 12.75 4.27
CA HIS A 256 -15.20 11.63 3.52
C HIS A 256 -14.03 10.99 4.28
N LEU A 257 -13.27 11.79 5.03
CA LEU A 257 -12.22 11.30 5.92
C LEU A 257 -12.80 10.43 7.04
N ALA A 258 -13.94 10.82 7.65
CA ALA A 258 -14.60 9.98 8.65
C ALA A 258 -15.13 8.67 8.06
N ALA A 259 -15.73 8.72 6.86
CA ALA A 259 -16.18 7.51 6.16
C ALA A 259 -15.02 6.57 5.81
N LEU A 260 -13.91 7.09 5.28
CA LEU A 260 -12.70 6.30 5.00
C LEU A 260 -12.11 5.72 6.29
N GLY A 261 -12.03 6.54 7.34
CA GLY A 261 -11.56 6.15 8.67
C GLY A 261 -12.40 5.03 9.28
N PHE A 262 -13.73 5.06 9.11
CA PHE A 262 -14.63 3.99 9.56
C PHE A 262 -14.29 2.64 8.91
N TYR A 263 -14.16 2.60 7.58
CA TYR A 263 -13.83 1.36 6.88
C TYR A 263 -12.41 0.86 7.20
N LEU A 264 -11.46 1.78 7.36
CA LEU A 264 -10.11 1.45 7.83
C LEU A 264 -10.16 0.80 9.22
N LEU A 265 -10.87 1.39 10.18
CA LEU A 265 -11.00 0.85 11.54
C LEU A 265 -11.69 -0.52 11.56
N ARG A 266 -12.69 -0.71 10.69
CA ARG A 266 -13.35 -2.01 10.50
C ARG A 266 -12.37 -3.06 9.99
N ALA A 267 -11.61 -2.75 8.94
CA ALA A 267 -10.58 -3.65 8.40
C ALA A 267 -9.51 -3.99 9.44
N ARG A 268 -9.05 -2.99 10.21
CA ARG A 268 -8.07 -3.18 11.29
C ARG A 268 -8.60 -4.09 12.41
N THR A 269 -9.87 -3.95 12.78
CA THR A 269 -10.52 -4.82 13.77
C THR A 269 -10.57 -6.27 13.27
N GLN A 270 -10.94 -6.48 12.00
CA GLN A 270 -11.01 -7.80 11.38
C GLN A 270 -9.61 -8.45 11.23
N LEU A 271 -8.58 -7.65 10.92
CA LEU A 271 -7.18 -8.11 10.97
C LEU A 271 -6.79 -8.62 12.37
N ARG A 272 -7.15 -7.89 13.43
CA ARG A 272 -6.89 -8.32 14.82
C ARG A 272 -7.60 -9.61 15.17
N GLU A 273 -8.82 -9.80 14.69
CA GLU A 273 -9.56 -11.05 14.87
C GLU A 273 -8.82 -12.23 14.21
N ILE A 274 -8.37 -12.07 12.96
CA ILE A 274 -7.57 -13.08 12.24
C ILE A 274 -6.28 -13.40 13.00
N ILE A 275 -5.58 -12.38 13.49
CA ILE A 275 -4.36 -12.53 14.29
C ILE A 275 -4.63 -13.34 15.56
N ASN A 276 -5.74 -13.08 16.25
CA ASN A 276 -6.14 -13.81 17.46
C ASN A 276 -6.49 -15.27 17.16
N ILE A 277 -7.09 -15.57 16.00
CA ILE A 277 -7.38 -16.95 15.58
C ILE A 277 -6.07 -17.70 15.27
N LEU A 278 -5.12 -17.05 14.59
CA LEU A 278 -3.79 -17.62 14.30
C LEU A 278 -3.00 -17.99 15.58
N GLN A 279 -3.31 -17.34 16.70
CA GLN A 279 -2.67 -17.49 18.00
C GLN A 279 -3.13 -18.74 18.78
N LYS A 280 -4.33 -19.24 18.46
CA LYS A 280 -4.94 -20.43 19.06
C LYS A 280 -4.53 -21.67 18.27
#